data_AF-A0A655ATJ7-F1
#
_entry.id   AF-A0A655ATJ7-F1
#
_cell.length_a   1.000
_cell.length_b   1.000
_cell.length_c   1.000
_cell.angle_alpha   90.00
_cell.angle_beta   90.00
_cell.angle_gamma   90.00
#
_symmetry.space_group_name_H-M   'P 1'
#
loop_
_entity.id
_entity.type
_entity.pdbx_description
1 polymer ?
#
loop_
_entity_poly.entity_id
_entity_poly.type
_entity_poly.pdbx_seq_one_letter_code
_entity_poly.pdbx_strand_id
1 'polypeptide(L)'
;MWLVTDHQGERRAAYNGALDIDLVFSPFFNALPIRRLGLHERAESIALPVVYVNVPEMSVDAATVSYTSEGRLDGIKLRSPVADTTVTVDSDGFIVDYPGLAERM
;
A
#
# COMPACT_ATOMS: atom_id res chain seq x y z
N MET A 1 6.89 0.88 15.89
CA MET A 1 5.97 0.07 16.73
C MET A 1 4.60 0.71 16.64
N TRP A 2 3.58 -0.08 16.35
CA TRP A 2 2.21 0.40 16.13
C TRP A 2 1.35 0.14 17.34
N LEU A 3 0.33 0.99 17.48
CA LEU A 3 -0.75 0.85 18.46
C LEU A 3 -2.04 0.56 17.72
N VAL A 4 -2.73 -0.51 18.08
CA VAL A 4 -4.06 -0.85 17.55
C VAL A 4 -5.04 -0.88 18.70
N THR A 5 -6.17 -0.22 18.52
CA THR A 5 -7.29 -0.23 19.46
C THR A 5 -8.53 -0.71 18.72
N ASP A 6 -9.09 -1.83 19.15
CA ASP A 6 -10.31 -2.42 18.61
C ASP A 6 -11.24 -2.90 19.74
N HIS A 7 -12.24 -3.71 19.42
CA HIS A 7 -13.20 -4.26 20.38
C HIS A 7 -12.58 -5.24 21.40
N GLN A 8 -11.37 -5.75 21.15
CA GLN A 8 -10.60 -6.62 22.04
C GLN A 8 -9.64 -5.82 22.95
N GLY A 9 -9.53 -4.51 22.76
CA GLY A 9 -8.73 -3.61 23.57
C GLY A 9 -7.53 -3.02 22.83
N GLU A 10 -6.49 -2.67 23.58
CA GLU A 10 -5.27 -2.05 23.06
C GLU A 10 -4.15 -3.10 22.89
N ARG A 11 -3.52 -3.15 21.72
CA ARG A 11 -2.35 -4.00 21.45
C ARG A 11 -1.25 -3.22 20.75
N ARG A 12 0.00 -3.55 21.11
CA ARG A 12 1.22 -3.03 20.47
C ARG A 12 1.97 -4.15 19.77
N ALA A 13 2.36 -3.92 18.52
CA ALA A 13 3.19 -4.85 17.77
C ALA A 13 4.11 -4.10 16.80
N ALA A 14 5.20 -4.76 16.40
CA ALA A 14 6.15 -4.20 15.44
C ALA A 14 5.69 -4.34 13.98
N TYR A 15 4.77 -5.26 13.68
CA TYR A 15 4.30 -5.60 12.33
C TYR A 15 5.45 -5.72 11.31
N ASN A 16 6.46 -6.52 11.66
CA ASN A 16 7.67 -6.74 10.85
C ASN A 16 8.45 -5.45 10.50
N GLY A 17 8.28 -4.38 11.28
CA GLY A 17 8.91 -3.09 11.00
C GLY A 17 8.18 -2.26 9.96
N ALA A 18 6.90 -2.57 9.68
CA ALA A 18 6.07 -1.80 8.77
C ALA A 18 6.11 -0.30 9.10
N LEU A 19 6.23 0.52 8.05
CA LEU A 19 6.21 1.97 8.12
C LEU A 19 4.91 2.56 7.57
N ASP A 20 4.22 1.78 6.74
CA ASP A 20 3.02 2.20 6.04
C ASP A 20 1.85 1.28 6.45
N ILE A 21 0.65 1.84 6.41
CA ILE A 21 -0.62 1.13 6.57
C ILE A 21 -1.23 0.92 5.18
N ASP A 22 -1.93 -0.19 4.99
CA ASP A 22 -2.71 -0.48 3.79
C ASP A 22 -4.10 -0.99 4.20
N LEU A 23 -5.14 -0.45 3.58
CA LEU A 23 -6.52 -0.85 3.81
C LEU A 23 -6.99 -1.60 2.57
N VAL A 24 -7.43 -2.84 2.76
CA VAL A 24 -7.97 -3.63 1.66
C VAL A 24 -9.10 -2.87 0.95
N PHE A 25 -9.12 -2.96 -0.38
CA PHE A 25 -10.04 -2.25 -1.27
C PHE A 25 -9.90 -0.71 -1.30
N SER A 26 -8.82 -0.14 -0.76
CA SER A 26 -8.52 1.29 -0.90
C SER A 26 -7.26 1.52 -1.75
N PRO A 27 -7.33 2.26 -2.86
CA PRO A 27 -6.13 2.62 -3.62
C PRO A 27 -5.26 3.63 -2.88
N PHE A 28 -5.84 4.42 -1.97
CA PHE A 28 -5.21 5.61 -1.38
C PHE A 28 -3.92 5.29 -0.63
N PHE A 29 -3.91 4.21 0.14
CA PHE A 29 -2.80 3.87 1.00
C PHE A 29 -1.53 3.47 0.25
N ASN A 30 -1.65 3.05 -1.01
CA ASN A 30 -0.51 2.81 -1.89
C ASN A 30 0.30 4.07 -2.19
N ALA A 31 -0.31 5.26 -2.05
CA ALA A 31 0.41 6.53 -2.18
C ALA A 31 1.49 6.71 -1.09
N LEU A 32 1.33 6.09 0.09
CA LEU A 32 2.30 6.22 1.20
C LEU A 32 3.69 5.68 0.81
N PRO A 33 3.85 4.38 0.47
CA PRO A 33 5.15 3.86 0.05
C PRO A 33 5.60 4.46 -1.29
N ILE A 34 4.69 4.73 -2.25
CA ILE A 34 5.05 5.35 -3.54
C ILE A 34 5.71 6.72 -3.34
N ARG A 35 5.18 7.55 -2.44
CA ARG A 35 5.74 8.88 -2.14
C ARG A 35 6.99 8.78 -1.26
N ARG A 36 6.93 7.99 -0.19
CA ARG A 36 8.05 7.82 0.75
C ARG A 36 9.31 7.28 0.08
N LEU A 37 9.14 6.39 -0.91
CA LEU A 37 10.22 5.79 -1.68
C LEU A 37 10.38 6.42 -3.06
N GLY A 38 9.67 7.49 -3.40
CA GLY A 38 9.82 8.18 -4.68
C GLY A 38 9.59 7.29 -5.91
N LEU A 39 8.78 6.23 -5.81
CA LEU A 39 8.60 5.24 -6.88
C LEU A 39 7.98 5.84 -8.16
N HIS A 40 7.36 7.00 -8.06
CA HIS A 40 6.81 7.76 -9.19
C HIS A 40 7.89 8.60 -9.93
N GLU A 41 9.09 8.73 -9.35
CA GLU A 41 10.19 9.55 -9.86
C GLU A 41 11.43 8.74 -10.24
N ARG A 42 11.59 7.52 -9.69
CA ARG A 42 12.77 6.67 -9.92
C ARG A 42 12.44 5.21 -10.12
N ALA A 43 13.31 4.54 -10.89
CA ALA A 43 13.24 3.09 -11.07
C ALA A 43 13.68 2.38 -9.79
N GLU A 44 12.83 1.51 -9.27
CA GLU A 44 13.07 0.75 -8.05
C GLU A 44 12.18 -0.50 -8.02
N SER A 45 12.68 -1.56 -7.38
CA SER A 45 11.91 -2.77 -7.10
C SER A 45 12.12 -3.15 -5.65
N ILE A 46 11.04 -3.16 -4.87
CA ILE A 46 11.09 -3.32 -3.42
C ILE A 46 9.89 -4.09 -2.89
N ALA A 47 10.14 -4.96 -1.92
CA ALA A 47 9.11 -5.60 -1.11
C ALA A 47 9.22 -5.08 0.32
N LEU A 48 8.12 -4.64 0.89
CA LEU A 48 8.11 -4.03 2.23
C LEU A 48 6.92 -4.52 3.06
N PRO A 49 7.09 -4.62 4.38
CA PRO A 49 6.00 -4.92 5.28
C PRO A 49 5.06 -3.71 5.43
N VAL A 50 3.76 -3.97 5.41
CA VAL A 50 2.70 -3.00 5.71
C VAL A 50 1.85 -3.50 6.87
N VAL A 51 1.28 -2.56 7.62
CA VAL A 51 0.16 -2.85 8.53
C VAL A 51 -1.09 -2.99 7.66
N TYR A 52 -1.55 -4.22 7.46
CA TYR A 52 -2.67 -4.52 6.57
C TYR A 52 -3.97 -4.59 7.37
N VAL A 53 -4.93 -3.72 7.01
CA VAL A 53 -6.25 -3.68 7.63
C VAL A 53 -7.24 -4.37 6.71
N ASN A 54 -7.81 -5.47 7.19
CA ASN A 54 -8.81 -6.24 6.46
C ASN A 54 -10.21 -5.76 6.81
N VAL A 55 -11.06 -5.59 5.79
CA VAL A 55 -12.49 -5.34 5.92
C VAL A 55 -13.25 -6.38 5.09
N PRO A 56 -14.42 -6.86 5.57
CA PRO A 56 -15.16 -6.39 6.74
C PRO A 56 -14.72 -6.99 8.08
N GLU A 57 -13.73 -7.89 8.11
CA GLU A 57 -13.31 -8.63 9.31
C GLU A 57 -12.72 -7.74 10.41
N MET A 58 -12.30 -6.52 10.07
CA MET A 58 -11.68 -5.55 10.98
C MET A 58 -10.46 -6.13 11.70
N SER A 59 -9.66 -6.94 10.98
CA SER A 59 -8.40 -7.47 11.49
C SER A 59 -7.21 -6.61 11.04
N VAL A 60 -6.16 -6.61 11.85
CA VAL A 60 -4.90 -5.92 11.55
C VAL A 60 -3.74 -6.90 11.61
N ASP A 61 -3.15 -7.15 10.45
CA ASP A 61 -2.10 -8.14 10.24
C ASP A 61 -0.85 -7.52 9.60
N ALA A 62 0.29 -8.20 9.66
CA ALA A 62 1.45 -7.81 8.86
C ALA A 62 1.36 -8.49 7.49
N ALA A 63 1.43 -7.71 6.41
CA ALA A 63 1.49 -8.22 5.05
C ALA A 63 2.73 -7.68 4.34
N THR A 64 3.18 -8.38 3.30
CA THR A 64 4.22 -7.88 2.40
C THR A 64 3.58 -7.40 1.12
N VAL A 65 3.89 -6.17 0.72
CA VAL A 65 3.51 -5.60 -0.58
C VAL A 65 4.77 -5.30 -1.37
N SER A 66 4.77 -5.69 -2.63
CA SER A 66 5.88 -5.45 -3.55
C SER A 66 5.50 -4.41 -4.59
N TYR A 67 6.41 -3.49 -4.85
CA TYR A 67 6.30 -2.47 -5.88
C TYR A 67 7.48 -2.58 -6.84
N THR A 68 7.21 -2.45 -8.13
CA THR A 68 8.24 -2.31 -9.16
C THR A 68 7.87 -1.14 -10.05
N SER A 69 8.76 -0.18 -10.18
CA SER A 69 8.59 1.01 -11.01
C SER A 69 9.82 1.20 -11.90
N GLU A 70 9.60 1.78 -13.07
CA GLU A 70 10.66 2.28 -13.96
C GLU A 70 10.91 3.79 -13.79
N GLY A 71 10.34 4.41 -12.74
CA GLY A 71 10.40 5.86 -12.54
C GLY A 71 9.45 6.62 -13.46
N ARG A 72 8.29 6.03 -13.73
CA ARG A 72 7.25 6.59 -14.59
C ARG A 72 5.92 6.63 -13.87
N LEU A 73 5.08 7.57 -14.28
CA LEU A 73 3.76 7.77 -13.73
C LEU A 73 2.76 6.67 -14.15
N ASP A 74 3.00 6.02 -15.29
CA ASP A 74 2.04 5.15 -15.98
C ASP A 74 2.34 3.65 -15.85
N GLY A 75 3.02 3.20 -14.80
CA GLY A 75 3.50 1.81 -14.78
C GLY A 75 4.06 1.27 -13.47
N ILE A 76 3.47 1.60 -12.33
CA ILE A 76 3.93 1.00 -11.06
C ILE A 76 3.26 -0.36 -10.90
N LYS A 77 4.03 -1.44 -11.05
CA LYS A 77 3.55 -2.80 -10.77
C LYS A 77 3.46 -3.01 -9.26
N LEU A 78 2.30 -3.43 -8.79
CA LEU A 78 1.99 -3.69 -7.40
C LEU A 78 1.59 -5.17 -7.24
N ARG A 79 2.11 -5.81 -6.19
CA ARG A 79 1.67 -7.11 -5.72
C ARG A 79 1.37 -7.06 -4.22
N SER A 80 0.12 -7.25 -3.86
CA SER A 80 -0.38 -7.35 -2.48
C SER A 80 -1.03 -8.74 -2.26
N PRO A 81 -1.49 -9.07 -1.05
CA PRO A 81 -2.19 -10.33 -0.80
C PRO A 81 -3.43 -10.56 -1.68
N VAL A 82 -4.06 -9.49 -2.16
CA VAL A 82 -5.34 -9.54 -2.90
C VAL A 82 -5.23 -9.05 -4.34
N ALA A 83 -4.08 -8.51 -4.75
CA ALA A 83 -3.92 -7.90 -6.07
C ALA A 83 -2.53 -8.14 -6.67
N ASP A 84 -2.49 -8.31 -7.99
CA ASP A 84 -1.28 -8.31 -8.82
C ASP A 84 -1.63 -7.51 -10.07
N THR A 85 -1.30 -6.22 -10.07
CA THR A 85 -1.75 -5.28 -11.10
C THR A 85 -0.72 -4.19 -11.34
N THR A 86 -0.94 -3.39 -12.37
CA THR A 86 -0.17 -2.19 -12.65
C THR A 86 -1.07 -0.99 -12.46
N VAL A 87 -0.63 -0.03 -11.66
CA VAL A 87 -1.37 1.19 -11.35
C VAL A 87 -0.71 2.39 -12.03
N THR A 88 -1.51 3.41 -12.29
CA THR A 88 -1.01 4.73 -12.70
C THR A 88 -1.13 5.70 -11.54
N VAL A 89 -0.22 6.67 -11.51
CA VAL A 89 -0.17 7.72 -10.49
C VAL A 89 -0.06 9.09 -11.14
N ASP A 90 -0.38 10.14 -10.40
CA ASP A 90 -0.06 11.51 -10.79
C ASP A 90 1.38 11.90 -10.38
N SER A 91 1.74 13.14 -10.70
CA SER A 91 3.03 13.73 -10.34
C SER A 91 3.29 13.82 -8.83
N ASP A 92 2.24 13.70 -8.01
CA ASP A 92 2.32 13.69 -6.55
C ASP A 92 2.37 12.26 -6.00
N GLY A 93 2.40 11.24 -6.85
CA GLY A 93 2.45 9.83 -6.44
C GLY A 93 1.13 9.30 -5.87
N PHE A 94 0.00 9.96 -6.15
CA PHE A 94 -1.33 9.44 -5.85
C PHE A 94 -1.88 8.62 -7.00
N ILE A 95 -2.54 7.51 -6.68
CA ILE A 95 -3.17 6.63 -7.65
C ILE A 95 -4.23 7.41 -8.46
N VAL A 96 -4.14 7.29 -9.79
CA VAL A 96 -5.12 7.82 -10.76
C VAL A 96 -6.00 6.69 -11.25
N ASP A 97 -5.40 5.59 -11.70
CA ASP A 97 -6.10 4.37 -12.10
C ASP A 97 -5.54 3.15 -11.39
N TYR A 98 -6.44 2.38 -10.78
CA TYR A 98 -6.20 1.07 -10.21
C TYR A 98 -7.15 0.07 -10.90
N PRO A 99 -6.67 -0.65 -11.92
CA PRO A 99 -7.51 -1.55 -12.70
C PRO A 99 -8.26 -2.56 -11.82
N GLY A 100 -9.58 -2.58 -11.98
CA GLY A 100 -10.47 -3.48 -11.24
C GLY A 100 -10.81 -3.05 -9.81
N LEU A 101 -10.31 -1.90 -9.34
CA LEU A 101 -10.62 -1.39 -8.00
C LEU A 101 -11.20 0.03 -8.01
N ALA A 102 -10.50 0.99 -8.62
CA ALA A 102 -10.88 2.40 -8.54
C ALA A 102 -10.25 3.23 -9.64
N GLU A 103 -10.97 4.27 -10.07
CA GLU A 103 -10.49 5.35 -10.91
C GLU A 103 -10.77 6.67 -10.19
N ARG A 104 -9.81 7.59 -10.22
CA ARG A 104 -9.94 8.90 -9.55
C ARG A 104 -10.83 9.83 -10.40
N MET A 105 -11.95 10.28 -9.82
CA MET A 105 -12.88 11.23 -10.43
C MET A 105 -12.50 12.70 -10.20
#